data_AF-A0A6N7NYT5-F1
#
_entry.id   AF-A0A6N7NYT5-F1
#
_cell.length_a   1.000
_cell.length_b   1.000
_cell.length_c   1.000
_cell.angle_alpha   90.00
_cell.angle_beta   90.00
_cell.angle_gamma   90.00
#
_symmetry.space_group_name_H-M   'P 1'
#
loop_
_entity.id
_entity.type
_entity.pdbx_description
1 polymer ?
#
loop_
_entity_poly.entity_id
_entity_poly.type
_entity_poly.pdbx_seq_one_letter_code
_entity_poly.pdbx_strand_id
1 'polypeptide(L)'
;MQIVSQVIFFIALGFAIYLFSRRALGIRRNILLGRDVALNDQPAARWKNLLLLAFGQKKMFRNPMVAVLHFFVYAGFVIINIEILEIVIDGLAGTHRIFAPVLGSLYGVLIGCFEILAALVAISCAIFLVRRNIIKLKRFISKDLNGWPRSDANYILITEIVLMVLFLTMNTADQALQARGAEHYVLTSDFWITGNFAPLLAGLSDSALVAIERGAWWLHILGVLAFLNYLPFSKHLHIILAFPNAYFADLRPKGKMENMPEIQQEVLYAMQPELAPTTPSETVPKFGAKDIQDLTWKNLLDAYACTECGRCSAACPATQTGKALSPRLIMMKTRDRAEEVGRGQAEGKTLLRDYITEEELRACTTCNACVQECPVSINPLHIILQMRRHLVMEESSAPQEWNMMFSNIENNMAPWKFSPDDRDAWIQQ
;
A
#
# COMPACT_ATOMS: atom_id res chain seq x y z
N MET A 1 -14.64 31.05 -25.68
CA MET A 1 -13.46 30.42 -25.03
C MET A 1 -13.86 29.60 -23.80
N GLN A 2 -14.66 30.15 -22.87
CA GLN A 2 -15.08 29.44 -21.63
C GLN A 2 -15.80 28.10 -21.85
N ILE A 3 -16.70 28.00 -22.83
CA ILE A 3 -17.41 26.73 -23.12
C ILE A 3 -16.44 25.65 -23.61
N VAL A 4 -15.42 26.03 -24.39
CA VAL A 4 -14.43 25.08 -24.92
C VAL A 4 -13.56 24.53 -23.79
N SER A 5 -13.10 25.37 -22.87
CA SER A 5 -12.33 24.92 -21.70
C SER A 5 -13.14 24.00 -20.79
N GLN A 6 -14.41 24.30 -20.55
CA GLN A 6 -15.31 23.45 -19.75
C GLN A 6 -15.53 22.08 -20.40
N VAL A 7 -15.75 22.05 -21.72
CA VAL A 7 -15.92 20.79 -22.46
C VAL A 7 -14.64 19.96 -22.42
N ILE A 8 -13.48 20.57 -22.63
CA ILE A 8 -12.18 19.87 -22.50
C ILE A 8 -12.00 19.32 -21.10
N PHE A 9 -12.32 20.12 -20.06
CA PHE A 9 -12.23 19.70 -18.67
C PHE A 9 -13.13 18.50 -18.38
N PHE A 10 -14.41 18.57 -18.79
CA PHE A 10 -15.39 17.52 -18.60
C PHE A 10 -14.95 16.21 -19.27
N ILE A 11 -14.44 16.27 -20.50
CA ILE A 11 -13.92 15.11 -21.22
C ILE A 11 -12.71 14.52 -20.49
N ALA A 12 -11.75 15.35 -20.08
CA ALA A 12 -10.55 14.91 -19.37
C ALA A 12 -10.90 14.22 -18.04
N LEU A 13 -11.80 14.83 -17.25
CA LEU A 13 -12.27 14.28 -15.97
C LEU A 13 -13.01 12.96 -16.18
N GLY A 14 -13.97 12.91 -17.09
CA GLY A 14 -14.75 11.71 -17.39
C GLY A 14 -13.87 10.56 -17.89
N PHE A 15 -12.92 10.84 -18.78
CA PHE A 15 -11.96 9.86 -19.28
C PHE A 15 -11.04 9.34 -18.16
N ALA A 16 -10.52 10.23 -17.32
CA ALA A 16 -9.68 9.86 -16.19
C ALA A 16 -10.41 8.96 -15.18
N ILE A 17 -11.67 9.27 -14.84
CA ILE A 17 -12.51 8.46 -13.95
C ILE A 17 -12.81 7.09 -14.56
N TYR A 18 -13.11 7.04 -15.87
CA TYR A 18 -13.38 5.79 -16.58
C TYR A 18 -12.17 4.84 -16.54
N LEU A 19 -10.98 5.34 -16.89
CA LEU A 19 -9.75 4.55 -16.89
C LEU A 19 -9.41 4.02 -15.49
N PHE A 20 -9.48 4.90 -14.48
CA PHE A 20 -9.24 4.54 -13.09
C PHE A 20 -10.21 3.46 -12.62
N SER A 21 -11.51 3.65 -12.85
CA SER A 21 -12.57 2.71 -12.45
C SER A 21 -12.37 1.33 -13.07
N ARG A 22 -12.05 1.27 -14.38
CA ARG A 22 -11.78 0.00 -15.08
C ARG A 22 -10.59 -0.73 -14.45
N ARG A 23 -9.54 -0.03 -14.06
CA ARG A 23 -8.35 -0.63 -13.41
C ARG A 23 -8.62 -1.03 -11.97
N ALA A 24 -9.32 -0.21 -11.19
CA ALA A 24 -9.72 -0.53 -9.83
C ALA A 24 -10.60 -1.80 -9.77
N LEU A 25 -11.54 -1.96 -10.71
CA LEU A 25 -12.34 -3.18 -10.85
C LEU A 25 -11.48 -4.40 -11.22
N GLY A 26 -10.46 -4.21 -12.06
CA GLY A 26 -9.49 -5.25 -12.37
C GLY A 26 -8.70 -5.71 -11.14
N ILE A 27 -8.20 -4.78 -10.33
CA ILE A 27 -7.50 -5.09 -9.07
C ILE A 27 -8.44 -5.81 -8.10
N ARG A 28 -9.67 -5.33 -7.95
CA ARG A 28 -10.68 -6.00 -7.11
C ARG A 28 -10.92 -7.43 -7.58
N ARG A 29 -11.09 -7.65 -8.89
CA ARG A 29 -11.24 -8.99 -9.46
C ARG A 29 -10.03 -9.87 -9.12
N ASN A 30 -8.81 -9.36 -9.27
CA ASN A 30 -7.59 -10.11 -8.99
C ASN A 30 -7.47 -10.47 -7.51
N ILE A 31 -7.84 -9.57 -6.60
CA ILE A 31 -7.89 -9.84 -5.15
C ILE A 31 -8.88 -10.96 -4.84
N LEU A 32 -10.01 -10.99 -5.54
CA LEU A 32 -11.06 -12.00 -5.38
C LEU A 32 -10.78 -13.33 -6.12
N LEU A 33 -9.60 -13.50 -6.73
CA LEU A 33 -9.17 -14.81 -7.25
C LEU A 33 -8.73 -15.76 -6.13
N GLY A 34 -8.38 -15.22 -4.96
CA GLY A 34 -8.00 -16.02 -3.80
C GLY A 34 -9.21 -16.67 -3.14
N ARG A 35 -8.97 -17.74 -2.38
CA ARG A 35 -9.99 -18.44 -1.59
C ARG A 35 -10.71 -17.50 -0.63
N ASP A 36 -11.98 -17.81 -0.43
CA ASP A 36 -12.80 -17.10 0.55
C ASP A 36 -12.31 -17.38 1.97
N VAL A 37 -12.32 -16.32 2.78
CA VAL A 37 -12.06 -16.39 4.22
C VAL A 37 -12.98 -15.40 4.92
N ALA A 38 -13.63 -15.84 6.00
CA ALA A 38 -14.50 -15.00 6.80
C ALA A 38 -13.67 -14.15 7.77
N LEU A 39 -13.68 -12.83 7.58
CA LEU A 39 -13.02 -11.84 8.44
C LEU A 39 -14.00 -10.75 8.92
N ASN A 40 -15.24 -11.15 9.19
CA ASN A 40 -16.32 -10.29 9.67
C ASN A 40 -16.54 -10.39 11.20
N ASP A 41 -15.63 -11.06 11.92
CA ASP A 41 -15.65 -11.17 13.36
C ASP A 41 -15.23 -9.86 14.05
N GLN A 42 -15.71 -9.64 15.28
CA GLN A 42 -15.28 -8.55 16.16
C GLN A 42 -15.25 -7.15 15.52
N PRO A 43 -16.40 -6.64 14.99
CA PRO A 43 -16.44 -5.38 14.23
C PRO A 43 -15.89 -4.18 15.00
N ALA A 44 -16.14 -4.10 16.32
CA ALA A 44 -15.61 -3.03 17.16
C ALA A 44 -14.06 -2.99 17.19
N ALA A 45 -13.42 -4.16 17.27
CA ALA A 45 -11.96 -4.26 17.26
C ALA A 45 -11.37 -3.88 15.88
N ARG A 46 -12.06 -4.25 14.79
CA ARG A 46 -11.66 -3.92 13.41
C ARG A 46 -11.79 -2.42 13.11
N TRP A 47 -12.88 -1.79 13.54
CA TRP A 47 -13.03 -0.33 13.46
C TRP A 47 -11.97 0.40 14.29
N LYS A 48 -11.68 -0.09 15.50
CA LYS A 48 -10.59 0.45 16.32
C LYS A 48 -9.24 0.32 15.60
N ASN A 49 -8.97 -0.80 14.93
CA ASN A 49 -7.76 -0.97 14.12
C ASN A 49 -7.70 0.01 12.95
N LEU A 50 -8.80 0.18 12.20
CA LEU A 50 -8.86 1.15 11.12
C LEU A 50 -8.53 2.57 11.62
N LEU A 51 -9.18 3.01 12.69
CA LEU A 51 -8.97 4.34 13.28
C LEU A 51 -7.54 4.52 13.79
N LEU A 52 -6.98 3.55 14.52
CA LEU A 52 -5.64 3.69 15.09
C LEU A 52 -4.52 3.50 14.07
N LEU A 53 -4.71 2.63 13.07
CA LEU A 53 -3.65 2.25 12.14
C LEU A 53 -3.70 3.05 10.84
N ALA A 54 -4.87 3.22 10.23
CA ALA A 54 -5.01 3.97 8.98
C ALA A 54 -5.06 5.48 9.24
N PHE A 55 -6.00 5.94 10.08
CA PHE A 55 -6.12 7.38 10.39
C PHE A 55 -5.06 7.86 11.37
N GLY A 56 -4.83 7.13 12.45
CA GLY A 56 -3.88 7.49 13.51
C GLY A 56 -2.41 7.18 13.20
N GLN A 57 -2.13 6.43 12.13
CA GLN A 57 -0.78 6.05 11.69
C GLN A 57 0.12 5.49 12.80
N LYS A 58 -0.45 4.82 13.82
CA LYS A 58 0.25 4.44 15.06
C LYS A 58 1.58 3.72 14.85
N LYS A 59 1.67 2.85 13.83
CA LYS A 59 2.89 2.10 13.53
C LYS A 59 4.00 2.95 12.91
N MET A 60 3.68 4.10 12.31
CA MET A 60 4.67 4.98 11.70
C MET A 60 5.59 5.62 12.75
N PHE A 61 5.05 5.93 13.94
CA PHE A 61 5.75 6.53 15.09
C PHE A 61 6.89 5.69 15.68
N ARG A 62 7.08 4.45 15.21
CA ARG A 62 8.33 3.69 15.44
C ARG A 62 9.58 4.44 14.95
N ASN A 63 9.43 5.37 14.01
CA ASN A 63 10.48 6.32 13.65
C ASN A 63 9.86 7.74 13.63
N PRO A 64 10.04 8.55 14.70
CA PRO A 64 9.36 9.84 14.84
C PRO A 64 9.61 10.80 13.68
N MET A 65 10.84 10.88 13.17
CA MET A 65 11.16 11.74 12.03
C MET A 65 10.35 11.35 10.78
N VAL A 66 10.30 10.05 10.44
CA VAL A 66 9.51 9.59 9.29
C VAL A 66 8.01 9.78 9.54
N ALA A 67 7.55 9.61 10.78
CA ALA A 67 6.15 9.83 11.14
C ALA A 67 5.72 11.28 10.95
N VAL A 68 6.54 12.25 11.38
CA VAL A 68 6.24 13.68 11.19
C VAL A 68 6.21 14.06 9.70
N LEU A 69 7.21 13.64 8.94
CA LEU A 69 7.25 13.93 7.49
C LEU A 69 6.06 13.29 6.76
N HIS A 70 5.73 12.04 7.08
CA HIS A 70 4.58 11.36 6.49
C HIS A 70 3.24 11.96 6.96
N PHE A 71 3.17 12.46 8.18
CA PHE A 71 1.98 13.13 8.69
C PHE A 71 1.67 14.39 7.88
N PHE A 72 2.66 15.20 7.53
CA PHE A 72 2.42 16.36 6.65
C PHE A 72 1.95 15.95 5.25
N VAL A 73 2.54 14.90 4.66
CA VAL A 73 2.08 14.35 3.38
C VAL A 73 0.63 13.86 3.49
N TYR A 74 0.29 13.14 4.55
CA TYR A 74 -1.05 12.62 4.78
C TYR A 74 -2.09 13.71 5.08
N ALA A 75 -1.78 14.65 5.97
CA ALA A 75 -2.65 15.76 6.32
C ALA A 75 -2.84 16.68 5.11
N GLY A 76 -1.78 16.99 4.37
CA GLY A 76 -1.83 17.72 3.11
C GLY A 76 -2.71 17.01 2.10
N PHE A 77 -2.52 15.70 1.89
CA PHE A 77 -3.38 14.92 0.99
C PHE A 77 -4.86 15.02 1.42
N VAL A 78 -5.22 14.74 2.67
CA VAL A 78 -6.63 14.75 3.10
C VAL A 78 -7.26 16.14 3.01
N ILE A 79 -6.52 17.17 3.42
CA ILE A 79 -7.07 18.53 3.55
C ILE A 79 -7.09 19.26 2.19
N ILE A 80 -6.03 19.17 1.39
CA ILE A 80 -5.94 19.82 0.06
C ILE A 80 -6.95 19.20 -0.93
N ASN A 81 -7.42 17.97 -0.71
CA ASN A 81 -8.52 17.41 -1.53
C ASN A 81 -9.81 18.25 -1.46
N ILE A 82 -10.05 19.01 -0.38
CA ILE A 82 -11.18 19.95 -0.29
C ILE A 82 -11.01 21.09 -1.30
N GLU A 83 -9.77 21.53 -1.52
CA GLU A 83 -9.46 22.55 -2.53
C GLU A 83 -9.48 21.99 -3.95
N ILE A 84 -9.04 20.74 -4.14
CA ILE A 84 -9.20 20.04 -5.43
C ILE A 84 -10.69 19.99 -5.81
N LEU A 85 -11.60 19.82 -4.84
CA LEU A 85 -13.03 19.90 -5.10
C LEU A 85 -13.44 21.28 -5.63
N GLU A 86 -12.93 22.37 -5.06
CA GLU A 86 -13.14 23.74 -5.58
C GLU A 86 -12.62 23.86 -7.03
N ILE A 87 -11.37 23.45 -7.27
CA ILE A 87 -10.74 23.46 -8.60
C ILE A 87 -11.58 22.69 -9.64
N VAL A 88 -12.11 21.52 -9.27
CA VAL A 88 -12.95 20.72 -10.16
C VAL A 88 -14.27 21.42 -10.46
N ILE A 89 -14.91 22.03 -9.46
CA ILE A 89 -16.16 22.76 -9.65
C ILE A 89 -15.92 23.99 -10.53
N ASP A 90 -14.85 24.75 -10.28
CA ASP A 90 -14.46 25.90 -11.09
C ASP A 90 -14.19 25.50 -12.54
N GLY A 91 -13.53 24.36 -12.77
CA GLY A 91 -13.30 23.82 -14.11
C GLY A 91 -14.59 23.45 -14.86
N LEU A 92 -15.58 22.90 -14.15
CA LEU A 92 -16.88 22.51 -14.74
C LEU A 92 -17.81 23.71 -14.94
N ALA A 93 -17.90 24.60 -13.96
CA ALA A 93 -18.79 25.75 -13.96
C ALA A 93 -18.20 26.96 -14.70
N GLY A 94 -16.89 26.95 -15.00
CA GLY A 94 -16.17 28.10 -15.57
C GLY A 94 -16.11 29.29 -14.60
N THR A 95 -16.19 29.01 -13.30
CA THR A 95 -16.08 30.00 -12.23
C THR A 95 -14.64 30.12 -11.77
N HIS A 96 -14.38 31.06 -10.86
CA HIS A 96 -13.10 31.26 -10.24
C HIS A 96 -13.29 31.49 -8.73
N ARG A 97 -12.77 30.59 -7.91
CA ARG A 97 -12.91 30.57 -6.44
C ARG A 97 -14.36 30.65 -6.00
N ILE A 98 -15.19 29.71 -6.48
CA ILE A 98 -16.64 29.69 -6.22
C ILE A 98 -17.01 29.75 -4.72
N PHE A 99 -16.16 29.26 -3.82
CA PHE A 99 -16.45 29.30 -2.39
C PHE A 99 -16.03 30.61 -1.71
N ALA A 100 -15.23 31.46 -2.35
CA ALA A 100 -14.77 32.73 -1.75
C ALA A 100 -15.93 33.65 -1.33
N PRO A 101 -16.95 33.94 -2.17
CA PRO A 101 -18.07 34.82 -1.78
C PRO A 101 -18.91 34.27 -0.62
N VAL A 102 -18.99 32.93 -0.48
CA VAL A 102 -19.83 32.26 0.52
C VAL A 102 -19.11 32.20 1.88
N LEU A 103 -17.81 31.93 1.88
CA LEU A 103 -17.02 31.73 3.09
C LEU A 103 -16.39 33.03 3.63
N GLY A 104 -16.26 34.07 2.81
CA GLY A 104 -15.74 35.37 3.23
C GLY A 104 -14.33 35.25 3.84
N SER A 105 -14.12 35.79 5.04
CA SER A 105 -12.81 35.76 5.72
C SER A 105 -12.33 34.36 6.07
N LEU A 106 -13.23 33.38 6.26
CA LEU A 106 -12.87 31.99 6.51
C LEU A 106 -12.16 31.37 5.30
N TYR A 107 -12.53 31.79 4.08
CA TYR A 107 -11.86 31.34 2.84
C TYR A 107 -10.36 31.59 2.90
N GLY A 108 -9.97 32.79 3.32
CA GLY A 108 -8.60 33.20 3.53
C GLY A 108 -7.78 32.30 4.44
N VAL A 109 -8.38 31.97 5.59
CA VAL A 109 -7.78 31.06 6.58
C VAL A 109 -7.61 29.66 5.99
N LEU A 110 -8.60 29.19 5.23
CA LEU A 110 -8.54 27.87 4.59
C LEU A 110 -7.43 27.80 3.55
N ILE A 111 -7.37 28.77 2.62
CA ILE A 111 -6.30 28.85 1.62
C ILE A 111 -4.94 28.98 2.29
N GLY A 112 -4.81 29.85 3.30
CA GLY A 112 -3.57 29.98 4.07
C GLY A 112 -3.11 28.66 4.70
N CYS A 113 -4.03 27.89 5.28
CA CYS A 113 -3.75 26.54 5.77
C CYS A 113 -3.31 25.58 4.66
N PHE A 114 -3.97 25.62 3.50
CA PHE A 114 -3.62 24.78 2.35
C PHE A 114 -2.23 25.10 1.81
N GLU A 115 -1.85 26.38 1.74
CA GLU A 115 -0.51 26.80 1.31
C GLU A 115 0.58 26.33 2.26
N ILE A 116 0.37 26.49 3.58
CA ILE A 116 1.30 25.97 4.59
C ILE A 116 1.46 24.46 4.41
N LEU A 117 0.36 23.73 4.27
CA LEU A 117 0.42 22.28 4.05
C LEU A 117 1.12 21.95 2.74
N ALA A 118 0.83 22.63 1.63
CA ALA A 118 1.47 22.40 0.34
C ALA A 118 3.00 22.60 0.40
N ALA A 119 3.45 23.66 1.08
CA ALA A 119 4.87 23.91 1.31
C ALA A 119 5.51 22.79 2.17
N LEU A 120 4.85 22.38 3.27
CA LEU A 120 5.33 21.30 4.14
C LEU A 120 5.35 19.93 3.44
N VAL A 121 4.39 19.66 2.56
CA VAL A 121 4.36 18.46 1.70
C VAL A 121 5.56 18.49 0.75
N ALA A 122 5.77 19.59 0.02
CA ALA A 122 6.90 19.72 -0.90
C ALA A 122 8.25 19.52 -0.20
N ILE A 123 8.44 20.14 0.97
CA ILE A 123 9.64 19.96 1.81
C ILE A 123 9.77 18.51 2.27
N SER A 124 8.69 17.88 2.73
CA SER A 124 8.70 16.48 3.19
C SER A 124 9.09 15.52 2.07
N CYS A 125 8.54 15.71 0.86
CA CYS A 125 8.86 14.91 -0.32
C CYS A 125 10.31 15.13 -0.77
N ALA A 126 10.82 16.36 -0.70
CA ALA A 126 12.23 16.65 -0.96
C ALA A 126 13.15 15.93 0.03
N ILE A 127 12.83 15.95 1.33
CA ILE A 127 13.57 15.19 2.34
C ILE A 127 13.50 13.68 2.06
N PHE A 128 12.35 13.15 1.66
CA PHE A 128 12.25 11.73 1.27
C PHE A 128 13.10 11.39 0.05
N LEU A 129 13.17 12.26 -0.97
CA LEU A 129 14.06 12.10 -2.13
C LEU A 129 15.53 12.10 -1.72
N VAL A 130 15.95 13.04 -0.86
CA VAL A 130 17.32 13.10 -0.33
C VAL A 130 17.65 11.82 0.45
N ARG A 131 16.77 11.39 1.35
CA ARG A 131 16.95 10.15 2.13
C ARG A 131 17.08 8.91 1.25
N ARG A 132 16.41 8.90 0.10
CA ARG A 132 16.38 7.76 -0.82
C ARG A 132 17.60 7.74 -1.74
N ASN A 133 17.94 8.87 -2.35
CA ASN A 133 18.92 8.95 -3.43
C ASN A 133 20.32 9.38 -2.96
N ILE A 134 20.40 10.17 -1.88
CA ILE A 134 21.67 10.71 -1.36
C ILE A 134 22.15 9.91 -0.14
N ILE A 135 21.31 9.75 0.91
CA ILE A 135 21.70 9.07 2.15
C ILE A 135 21.83 7.54 1.97
N LYS A 136 21.21 6.96 0.92
CA LYS A 136 21.38 5.55 0.52
C LYS A 136 21.14 4.54 1.64
N LEU A 137 19.97 4.62 2.30
CA LEU A 137 19.58 3.66 3.34
C LEU A 137 19.64 2.20 2.84
N LYS A 138 20.22 1.27 3.63
CA LYS A 138 20.41 -0.15 3.28
C LYS A 138 19.17 -0.81 2.65
N ARG A 139 17.99 -0.61 3.23
CA ARG A 139 16.70 -1.18 2.75
C ARG A 139 16.18 -0.61 1.42
N PHE A 140 16.75 0.51 0.94
CA PHE A 140 16.41 1.16 -0.32
C PHE A 140 17.46 0.93 -1.41
N ILE A 141 18.69 0.56 -1.02
CA ILE A 141 19.75 0.17 -1.96
C ILE A 141 19.84 -1.33 -2.23
N SER A 142 18.99 -2.11 -1.59
CA SER A 142 18.91 -3.56 -1.73
C SER A 142 18.51 -3.97 -3.15
N LYS A 143 19.02 -5.15 -3.58
CA LYS A 143 18.83 -5.68 -4.94
C LYS A 143 17.36 -5.98 -5.28
N ASP A 144 16.53 -6.20 -4.26
CA ASP A 144 15.11 -6.49 -4.39
C ASP A 144 14.25 -5.29 -4.86
N LEU A 145 14.82 -4.09 -4.96
CA LEU A 145 14.14 -2.93 -5.55
C LEU A 145 14.67 -2.57 -6.94
N ASN A 146 15.62 -3.32 -7.50
CA ASN A 146 16.19 -2.98 -8.81
C ASN A 146 15.10 -2.95 -9.89
N GLY A 147 15.17 -1.97 -10.80
CA GLY A 147 14.17 -1.73 -11.84
C GLY A 147 13.02 -0.81 -11.39
N TRP A 148 11.80 -1.11 -11.85
CA TRP A 148 10.60 -0.31 -11.67
C TRP A 148 10.31 0.12 -10.22
N PRO A 149 10.41 -0.77 -9.19
CA PRO A 149 10.15 -0.40 -7.80
C PRO A 149 11.01 0.76 -7.28
N ARG A 150 12.23 0.92 -7.80
CA ARG A 150 13.12 2.02 -7.39
C ARG A 150 12.70 3.34 -8.01
N SER A 151 12.46 3.35 -9.33
CA SER A 151 12.09 4.54 -10.08
C SER A 151 10.69 5.04 -9.73
N ASP A 152 9.74 4.12 -9.49
CA ASP A 152 8.35 4.45 -9.13
C ASP A 152 8.27 5.42 -7.95
N ALA A 153 9.04 5.15 -6.88
CA ALA A 153 9.06 6.03 -5.71
C ALA A 153 9.62 7.43 -6.01
N ASN A 154 10.57 7.55 -6.94
CA ASN A 154 11.11 8.85 -7.33
C ASN A 154 10.09 9.61 -8.18
N TYR A 155 9.41 8.94 -9.11
CA TYR A 155 8.38 9.56 -9.93
C TYR A 155 7.24 10.11 -9.08
N ILE A 156 6.76 9.35 -8.09
CA ILE A 156 5.75 9.81 -7.13
C ILE A 156 6.19 11.08 -6.41
N LEU A 157 7.36 11.06 -5.76
CA LEU A 157 7.81 12.19 -4.95
C LEU A 157 8.10 13.45 -5.80
N ILE A 158 8.65 13.27 -7.00
CA ILE A 158 8.88 14.39 -7.93
C ILE A 158 7.54 14.96 -8.42
N THR A 159 6.59 14.08 -8.76
CA THR A 159 5.26 14.51 -9.22
C THR A 159 4.54 15.30 -8.13
N GLU A 160 4.56 14.82 -6.88
CA GLU A 160 3.99 15.54 -5.73
C GLU A 160 4.62 16.91 -5.55
N ILE A 161 5.96 17.02 -5.62
CA ILE A 161 6.65 18.33 -5.54
C ILE A 161 6.20 19.25 -6.67
N VAL A 162 6.17 18.75 -7.91
CA VAL A 162 5.73 19.53 -9.08
C VAL A 162 4.30 20.02 -8.90
N LEU A 163 3.39 19.16 -8.44
CA LEU A 163 1.99 19.56 -8.17
C LEU A 163 1.90 20.62 -7.08
N MET A 164 2.63 20.48 -5.96
CA MET A 164 2.64 21.51 -4.92
C MET A 164 3.23 22.84 -5.40
N VAL A 165 4.26 22.81 -6.26
CA VAL A 165 4.86 24.02 -6.83
C VAL A 165 3.90 24.68 -7.82
N LEU A 166 3.23 23.92 -8.69
CA LEU A 166 2.20 24.45 -9.60
C LEU A 166 1.05 25.09 -8.82
N PHE A 167 0.62 24.44 -7.74
CA PHE A 167 -0.40 24.95 -6.82
C PHE A 167 0.00 26.30 -6.18
N LEU A 168 1.21 26.41 -5.64
CA LEU A 168 1.71 27.66 -5.07
C LEU A 168 1.93 28.73 -6.16
N THR A 169 2.33 28.33 -7.37
CA THR A 169 2.55 29.23 -8.50
C THR A 169 1.24 29.85 -8.98
N MET A 170 0.18 29.06 -9.13
CA MET A 170 -1.14 29.59 -9.53
C MET A 170 -1.67 30.56 -8.46
N ASN A 171 -1.55 30.25 -7.17
CA ASN A 171 -1.98 31.15 -6.08
C ASN A 171 -1.15 32.44 -6.03
N THR A 172 0.15 32.37 -6.32
CA THR A 172 1.02 33.57 -6.36
C THR A 172 0.61 34.50 -7.50
N ALA A 173 0.35 33.95 -8.69
CA ALA A 173 -0.11 34.73 -9.84
C ALA A 173 -1.53 35.29 -9.62
N ASP A 174 -2.40 34.50 -9.01
CA ASP A 174 -3.75 34.89 -8.60
C ASP A 174 -3.74 36.07 -7.61
N GLN A 175 -2.94 36.01 -6.55
CA GLN A 175 -2.81 37.11 -5.58
C GLN A 175 -2.27 38.40 -6.25
N ALA A 176 -1.33 38.27 -7.18
CA ALA A 176 -0.82 39.42 -7.94
C ALA A 176 -1.90 40.06 -8.84
N LEU A 177 -2.80 39.27 -9.42
CA LEU A 177 -3.93 39.73 -10.23
C LEU A 177 -5.02 40.38 -9.36
N GLN A 178 -5.33 39.79 -8.20
CA GLN A 178 -6.26 40.37 -7.23
C GLN A 178 -5.79 41.76 -6.76
N ALA A 179 -4.50 41.91 -6.43
CA ALA A 179 -3.93 43.18 -5.99
C ALA A 179 -4.00 44.29 -7.05
N ARG A 180 -4.11 43.92 -8.34
CA ARG A 180 -4.26 44.85 -9.47
C ARG A 180 -5.73 45.13 -9.82
N GLY A 181 -6.68 44.46 -9.17
CA GLY A 181 -8.10 44.56 -9.49
C GLY A 181 -8.44 44.01 -10.88
N ALA A 182 -7.73 42.97 -11.33
CA ALA A 182 -7.98 42.35 -12.62
C ALA A 182 -9.41 41.79 -12.71
N GLU A 183 -10.07 42.01 -13.86
CA GLU A 183 -11.42 41.51 -14.12
C GLU A 183 -11.45 39.97 -14.00
N HIS A 184 -12.54 39.40 -13.47
CA HIS A 184 -12.72 37.96 -13.17
C HIS A 184 -12.03 37.43 -11.89
N TYR A 185 -11.09 38.16 -11.29
CA TYR A 185 -10.40 37.76 -10.06
C TYR A 185 -11.04 38.39 -8.83
N VAL A 186 -11.55 37.54 -7.91
CA VAL A 186 -12.24 37.99 -6.69
C VAL A 186 -11.21 38.43 -5.67
N LEU A 187 -11.38 39.62 -5.09
CA LEU A 187 -10.54 40.09 -3.98
C LEU A 187 -10.78 39.22 -2.74
N THR A 188 -9.75 38.50 -2.32
CA THR A 188 -9.73 37.70 -1.10
C THR A 188 -8.74 38.28 -0.09
N SER A 189 -8.64 37.68 1.10
CA SER A 189 -7.60 38.06 2.06
C SER A 189 -6.22 37.64 1.57
N ASP A 190 -5.17 38.31 2.06
CA ASP A 190 -3.80 37.94 1.73
C ASP A 190 -3.47 36.47 2.03
N PHE A 191 -2.98 35.78 0.99
CA PHE A 191 -2.48 34.43 1.11
C PHE A 191 -1.18 34.39 1.91
N TRP A 192 -1.11 33.50 2.90
CA TRP A 192 -0.09 33.52 3.93
C TRP A 192 1.33 33.23 3.42
N ILE A 193 1.47 32.42 2.37
CA ILE A 193 2.76 32.13 1.75
C ILE A 193 2.89 32.88 0.44
N THR A 194 1.97 32.65 -0.48
CA THR A 194 2.11 33.12 -1.87
C THR A 194 1.98 34.64 -2.01
N GLY A 195 1.28 35.31 -1.08
CA GLY A 195 1.25 36.78 -1.04
C GLY A 195 2.62 37.42 -0.86
N ASN A 196 3.56 36.75 -0.17
CA ASN A 196 4.94 37.22 -0.04
C ASN A 196 5.75 37.08 -1.33
N PHE A 197 5.32 36.21 -2.25
CA PHE A 197 5.98 35.96 -3.52
C PHE A 197 5.35 36.74 -4.68
N ALA A 198 4.12 37.26 -4.51
CA ALA A 198 3.44 38.08 -5.51
C ALA A 198 4.29 39.28 -6.03
N PRO A 199 5.10 39.98 -5.20
CA PRO A 199 5.99 41.04 -5.68
C PRO A 199 7.04 40.57 -6.70
N LEU A 200 7.44 39.29 -6.69
CA LEU A 200 8.38 38.75 -7.69
C LEU A 200 7.78 38.76 -9.11
N LEU A 201 6.46 38.79 -9.22
CA LEU A 201 5.74 38.84 -10.49
C LEU A 201 5.30 40.28 -10.86
N ALA A 202 5.68 41.29 -10.07
CA ALA A 202 5.23 42.67 -10.26
C ALA A 202 5.63 43.27 -11.64
N GLY A 203 6.74 42.83 -12.22
CA GLY A 203 7.21 43.29 -13.53
C GLY A 203 6.46 42.70 -14.74
N LEU A 204 5.55 41.75 -14.53
CA LEU A 204 4.80 41.09 -15.61
C LEU A 204 3.51 41.84 -15.94
N SER A 205 3.07 41.76 -17.20
CA SER A 205 1.75 42.26 -17.61
C SER A 205 0.62 41.37 -17.08
N ASP A 206 -0.60 41.92 -16.98
CA ASP A 206 -1.77 41.15 -16.53
C ASP A 206 -2.03 39.93 -17.43
N SER A 207 -1.83 40.09 -18.75
CA SER A 207 -1.95 38.96 -19.69
C SER A 207 -0.96 37.83 -19.41
N ALA A 208 0.27 38.16 -18.99
CA ALA A 208 1.28 37.18 -18.63
C ALA A 208 0.95 36.51 -17.28
N LEU A 209 0.44 37.26 -16.31
CA LEU A 209 -0.02 36.70 -15.03
C LEU A 209 -1.18 35.73 -15.22
N VAL A 210 -2.18 36.09 -16.03
CA VAL A 210 -3.30 35.20 -16.37
C VAL A 210 -2.80 33.93 -17.08
N ALA A 211 -1.83 34.06 -17.98
CA ALA A 211 -1.22 32.90 -18.64
C ALA A 211 -0.49 31.97 -17.66
N ILE A 212 0.21 32.54 -16.66
CA ILE A 212 0.87 31.77 -15.59
C ILE A 212 -0.15 31.08 -14.71
N GLU A 213 -1.15 31.81 -14.21
CA GLU A 213 -2.20 31.25 -13.34
C GLU A 213 -2.95 30.12 -14.05
N ARG A 214 -3.49 30.38 -15.25
CA ARG A 214 -4.23 29.37 -16.02
C ARG A 214 -3.35 28.21 -16.48
N GLY A 215 -2.11 28.50 -16.86
CA GLY A 215 -1.15 27.46 -17.23
C GLY A 215 -0.84 26.53 -16.05
N ALA A 216 -0.56 27.10 -14.87
CA ALA A 216 -0.29 26.34 -13.66
C ALA A 216 -1.52 25.57 -13.18
N TRP A 217 -2.72 26.18 -13.25
CA TRP A 217 -3.99 25.53 -12.94
C TRP A 217 -4.24 24.31 -13.83
N TRP A 218 -4.11 24.46 -15.16
CA TRP A 218 -4.31 23.35 -16.11
C TRP A 218 -3.28 22.24 -15.94
N LEU A 219 -2.01 22.59 -15.81
CA LEU A 219 -0.94 21.61 -15.57
C LEU A 219 -1.14 20.87 -14.24
N HIS A 220 -1.59 21.58 -13.20
CA HIS A 220 -1.88 20.99 -11.90
C HIS A 220 -3.04 19.99 -12.01
N ILE A 221 -4.21 20.40 -12.50
CA ILE A 221 -5.39 19.53 -12.50
C ILE A 221 -5.25 18.35 -13.48
N LEU A 222 -4.66 18.57 -14.66
CA LEU A 222 -4.34 17.47 -15.58
C LEU A 222 -3.28 16.55 -14.98
N GLY A 223 -2.30 17.09 -14.26
CA GLY A 223 -1.32 16.33 -13.50
C GLY A 223 -1.95 15.48 -12.40
N VAL A 224 -2.93 16.01 -11.66
CA VAL A 224 -3.71 15.26 -10.66
C VAL A 224 -4.51 14.13 -11.32
N LEU A 225 -5.19 14.39 -12.44
CA LEU A 225 -5.94 13.37 -13.18
C LEU A 225 -5.05 12.27 -13.77
N ALA A 226 -3.84 12.64 -14.23
CA ALA A 226 -2.84 11.69 -14.67
C ALA A 226 -2.31 10.86 -13.50
N PHE A 227 -2.01 11.50 -12.35
CA PHE A 227 -1.54 10.82 -11.15
C PHE A 227 -2.59 9.86 -10.58
N LEU A 228 -3.87 10.22 -10.61
CA LEU A 228 -4.99 9.33 -10.28
C LEU A 228 -4.92 8.02 -11.08
N ASN A 229 -4.64 8.11 -12.38
CA ASN A 229 -4.52 6.94 -13.26
C ASN A 229 -3.19 6.20 -13.14
N TYR A 230 -2.18 6.85 -12.55
CA TYR A 230 -0.91 6.24 -12.19
C TYR A 230 -1.02 5.41 -10.89
N LEU A 231 -1.90 5.79 -9.95
CA LEU A 231 -2.07 5.12 -8.66
C LEU A 231 -2.15 3.60 -8.77
N PRO A 232 -3.00 2.99 -9.63
CA PRO A 232 -3.20 1.54 -9.69
C PRO A 232 -1.97 0.73 -10.10
N PHE A 233 -0.95 1.37 -10.68
CA PHE A 233 0.29 0.74 -11.16
C PHE A 233 1.50 1.02 -10.27
N SER A 234 1.30 1.78 -9.20
CA SER A 234 2.37 2.33 -8.37
C SER A 234 2.24 1.87 -6.93
N LYS A 235 3.32 2.01 -6.15
CA LYS A 235 3.26 1.82 -4.70
C LYS A 235 2.36 2.84 -4.00
N HIS A 236 1.97 3.94 -4.66
CA HIS A 236 1.07 4.93 -4.09
C HIS A 236 -0.36 4.40 -3.93
N LEU A 237 -0.73 3.28 -4.59
CA LEU A 237 -2.01 2.58 -4.38
C LEU A 237 -2.34 2.30 -2.90
N HIS A 238 -1.32 2.21 -2.05
CA HIS A 238 -1.50 2.02 -0.61
C HIS A 238 -2.39 3.08 0.05
N ILE A 239 -2.50 4.31 -0.49
CA ILE A 239 -3.41 5.31 0.09
C ILE A 239 -4.87 4.88 0.02
N ILE A 240 -5.22 3.95 -0.88
CA ILE A 240 -6.56 3.38 -0.99
C ILE A 240 -6.62 2.07 -0.20
N LEU A 241 -5.70 1.14 -0.48
CA LEU A 241 -5.80 -0.22 0.04
C LEU A 241 -5.34 -0.37 1.50
N ALA A 242 -4.61 0.59 2.07
CA ALA A 242 -4.24 0.55 3.50
C ALA A 242 -5.46 0.59 4.42
N PHE A 243 -6.56 1.25 4.02
CA PHE A 243 -7.79 1.34 4.80
C PHE A 243 -8.49 -0.03 4.95
N PRO A 244 -8.94 -0.69 3.85
CA PRO A 244 -9.53 -2.02 3.98
C PRO A 244 -8.54 -3.02 4.58
N ASN A 245 -7.23 -2.89 4.30
CA ASN A 245 -6.24 -3.79 4.89
C ASN A 245 -6.10 -3.63 6.41
N ALA A 246 -6.20 -2.41 6.93
CA ALA A 246 -6.20 -2.15 8.38
C ALA A 246 -7.46 -2.70 9.06
N TYR A 247 -8.63 -2.59 8.41
CA TYR A 247 -9.89 -3.13 8.91
C TYR A 247 -9.86 -4.68 8.97
N PHE A 248 -9.40 -5.32 7.89
CA PHE A 248 -9.31 -6.77 7.79
C PHE A 248 -8.00 -7.36 8.33
N ALA A 249 -7.22 -6.58 9.08
CA ALA A 249 -6.01 -7.06 9.73
C ALA A 249 -6.31 -8.27 10.64
N ASP A 250 -5.35 -9.20 10.74
CA ASP A 250 -5.46 -10.36 11.61
C ASP A 250 -5.49 -9.92 13.08
N LEU A 251 -6.54 -10.32 13.79
CA LEU A 251 -6.75 -10.00 15.21
C LEU A 251 -6.14 -11.06 16.14
N ARG A 252 -5.71 -12.21 15.60
CA ARG A 252 -5.10 -13.27 16.39
C ARG A 252 -3.77 -12.82 16.98
N PRO A 253 -3.36 -13.36 18.14
CA PRO A 253 -2.03 -13.12 18.68
C PRO A 253 -0.95 -13.42 17.64
N LYS A 254 0.04 -12.52 17.55
CA LYS A 254 1.19 -12.70 16.68
C LYS A 254 1.88 -14.03 17.02
N GLY A 255 2.09 -14.86 16.01
CA GLY A 255 2.79 -16.15 16.13
C GLY A 255 1.83 -17.32 16.30
N LYS A 256 0.53 -17.08 16.53
CA LYS A 256 -0.49 -18.12 16.47
C LYS A 256 -0.59 -18.62 15.03
N MET A 257 -0.20 -19.87 14.80
CA MET A 257 -0.40 -20.54 13.52
C MET A 257 -1.85 -21.01 13.41
N GLU A 258 -2.41 -20.92 12.22
CA GLU A 258 -3.74 -21.45 11.93
C GLU A 258 -3.67 -22.97 11.88
N ASN A 259 -4.53 -23.66 12.63
CA ASN A 259 -4.62 -25.11 12.52
C ASN A 259 -5.24 -25.51 11.16
N MET A 260 -5.02 -26.74 10.71
CA MET A 260 -5.71 -27.30 9.53
C MET A 260 -6.89 -28.14 10.03
N PRO A 261 -8.14 -27.64 9.99
CA PRO A 261 -9.31 -28.36 10.51
C PRO A 261 -9.49 -29.73 9.85
N GLU A 262 -9.14 -29.84 8.58
CA GLU A 262 -9.23 -31.07 7.79
C GLU A 262 -8.35 -32.16 8.40
N ILE A 263 -7.09 -31.84 8.71
CA ILE A 263 -6.18 -32.77 9.39
C ILE A 263 -6.61 -33.02 10.83
N GLN A 264 -7.11 -32.00 11.54
CA GLN A 264 -7.60 -32.16 12.89
C GLN A 264 -8.77 -33.16 12.95
N GLN A 265 -9.67 -33.14 11.96
CA GLN A 265 -10.76 -34.10 11.87
C GLN A 265 -10.25 -35.52 11.63
N GLU A 266 -9.30 -35.71 10.71
CA GLU A 266 -8.69 -37.04 10.50
C GLU A 266 -8.04 -37.59 11.78
N VAL A 267 -7.32 -36.75 12.52
CA VAL A 267 -6.74 -37.14 13.82
C VAL A 267 -7.84 -37.49 14.82
N LEU A 268 -8.95 -36.74 14.86
CA LEU A 268 -10.09 -37.05 15.71
C LEU A 268 -10.73 -38.38 15.33
N TYR A 269 -10.88 -38.69 14.04
CA TYR A 269 -11.39 -39.98 13.57
C TYR A 269 -10.46 -41.14 13.91
N ALA A 270 -9.14 -40.93 13.86
CA ALA A 270 -8.18 -41.93 14.31
C ALA A 270 -8.28 -42.22 15.82
N MET A 271 -8.62 -41.20 16.63
CA MET A 271 -8.82 -41.33 18.07
C MET A 271 -10.21 -41.83 18.47
N GLN A 272 -11.23 -41.53 17.66
CA GLN A 272 -12.65 -41.86 17.85
C GLN A 272 -13.23 -42.42 16.54
N PRO A 273 -12.93 -43.70 16.21
CA PRO A 273 -13.31 -44.30 14.93
C PRO A 273 -14.82 -44.30 14.66
N GLU A 274 -15.65 -44.28 15.70
CA GLU A 274 -17.10 -44.19 15.62
C GLU A 274 -17.61 -42.86 15.04
N LEU A 275 -16.79 -41.81 15.05
CA LEU A 275 -17.12 -40.52 14.45
C LEU A 275 -16.70 -40.41 12.98
N ALA A 276 -15.96 -41.40 12.46
CA ALA A 276 -15.47 -41.37 11.10
C ALA A 276 -16.64 -41.44 10.10
N PRO A 277 -16.68 -40.57 9.07
CA PRO A 277 -17.73 -40.61 8.07
C PRO A 277 -17.69 -41.94 7.32
N THR A 278 -18.86 -42.58 7.18
CA THR A 278 -19.02 -43.85 6.47
C THR A 278 -19.04 -43.69 4.95
N THR A 279 -19.08 -42.44 4.47
CA THR A 279 -19.03 -42.07 3.06
C THR A 279 -17.70 -41.36 2.78
N PRO A 280 -16.95 -41.77 1.73
CA PRO A 280 -15.75 -41.08 1.34
C PRO A 280 -16.06 -39.63 0.98
N SER A 281 -15.26 -38.68 1.48
CA SER A 281 -15.31 -37.31 0.98
C SER A 281 -15.00 -37.30 -0.51
N GLU A 282 -15.88 -36.72 -1.33
CA GLU A 282 -15.69 -36.62 -2.79
C GLU A 282 -14.56 -35.67 -3.17
N THR A 283 -14.11 -34.82 -2.25
CA THR A 283 -13.05 -33.83 -2.50
C THR A 283 -11.86 -34.06 -1.57
N VAL A 284 -10.70 -34.36 -2.16
CA VAL A 284 -9.42 -34.33 -1.44
C VAL A 284 -9.05 -32.86 -1.19
N PRO A 285 -8.97 -32.41 0.07
CA PRO A 285 -8.59 -31.04 0.37
C PRO A 285 -7.14 -30.80 -0.04
N LYS A 286 -6.89 -29.71 -0.79
CA LYS A 286 -5.53 -29.27 -1.09
C LYS A 286 -4.91 -28.60 0.14
N PHE A 287 -3.72 -29.03 0.51
CA PHE A 287 -2.95 -28.46 1.61
C PHE A 287 -2.02 -27.35 1.14
N GLY A 288 -2.10 -26.21 1.81
CA GLY A 288 -1.22 -25.08 1.51
C GLY A 288 -1.60 -24.30 0.26
N ALA A 289 -0.60 -23.70 -0.39
CA ALA A 289 -0.74 -22.94 -1.62
C ALA A 289 0.40 -23.19 -2.61
N LYS A 290 0.05 -23.60 -3.83
CA LYS A 290 0.96 -23.69 -4.98
C LYS A 290 1.00 -22.38 -5.76
N ASP A 291 -0.18 -21.80 -5.96
CA ASP A 291 -0.35 -20.55 -6.70
C ASP A 291 -1.31 -19.58 -5.97
N ILE A 292 -1.51 -18.38 -6.52
CA ILE A 292 -2.29 -17.30 -5.91
C ILE A 292 -3.76 -17.68 -5.63
N GLN A 293 -4.34 -18.61 -6.39
CA GLN A 293 -5.73 -19.04 -6.24
C GLN A 293 -5.89 -19.93 -5.00
N ASP A 294 -4.80 -20.54 -4.54
CA ASP A 294 -4.78 -21.29 -3.29
C ASP A 294 -4.53 -20.37 -2.08
N LEU A 295 -4.10 -19.11 -2.29
CA LEU A 295 -4.03 -18.11 -1.22
C LEU A 295 -5.42 -17.52 -0.96
N THR A 296 -5.64 -16.90 0.20
CA THR A 296 -6.92 -16.23 0.48
C THR A 296 -6.99 -14.87 -0.20
N TRP A 297 -8.21 -14.34 -0.43
CA TRP A 297 -8.39 -12.96 -0.90
C TRP A 297 -7.65 -11.94 -0.02
N LYS A 298 -7.53 -12.22 1.28
CA LYS A 298 -6.81 -11.37 2.23
C LYS A 298 -5.31 -11.34 1.97
N ASN A 299 -4.71 -12.46 1.54
CA ASN A 299 -3.30 -12.50 1.15
C ASN A 299 -3.04 -11.69 -0.13
N LEU A 300 -3.99 -11.72 -1.08
CA LEU A 300 -3.89 -10.92 -2.30
C LEU A 300 -4.09 -9.43 -2.00
N LEU A 301 -5.08 -9.06 -1.16
CA LEU A 301 -5.22 -7.68 -0.68
C LEU A 301 -3.94 -7.16 -0.03
N ASP A 302 -3.33 -7.99 0.82
CA ASP A 302 -2.04 -7.69 1.45
C ASP A 302 -0.93 -7.43 0.41
N ALA A 303 -0.89 -8.20 -0.67
CA ALA A 303 0.09 -8.04 -1.74
C ALA A 303 -0.08 -6.71 -2.47
N TYR A 304 -1.31 -6.35 -2.84
CA TYR A 304 -1.63 -5.07 -3.48
C TYR A 304 -1.46 -3.86 -2.53
N ALA A 305 -1.64 -4.04 -1.22
CA ALA A 305 -1.43 -2.98 -0.23
C ALA A 305 0.06 -2.73 0.10
N CYS A 306 0.98 -3.56 -0.41
CA CYS A 306 2.40 -3.45 -0.09
C CYS A 306 3.00 -2.12 -0.59
N THR A 307 3.56 -1.34 0.34
CA THR A 307 4.23 -0.07 0.03
C THR A 307 5.68 -0.22 -0.42
N GLU A 308 6.20 -1.45 -0.45
CA GLU A 308 7.60 -1.76 -0.78
C GLU A 308 8.63 -1.03 0.11
N CYS A 309 8.20 -0.57 1.30
CA CYS A 309 9.03 0.25 2.20
C CYS A 309 10.22 -0.49 2.82
N GLY A 310 10.22 -1.82 2.81
CA GLY A 310 11.32 -2.66 3.27
C GLY A 310 11.50 -2.73 4.79
N ARG A 311 10.53 -2.26 5.60
CA ARG A 311 10.57 -2.43 7.07
C ARG A 311 10.59 -3.92 7.46
N CYS A 312 9.79 -4.74 6.78
CA CYS A 312 9.74 -6.18 6.99
C CYS A 312 11.08 -6.87 6.69
N SER A 313 11.74 -6.51 5.59
CA SER A 313 13.05 -7.05 5.21
C SER A 313 14.17 -6.55 6.12
N ALA A 314 14.13 -5.29 6.55
CA ALA A 314 15.09 -4.76 7.51
C ALA A 314 15.03 -5.44 8.89
N ALA A 315 13.85 -5.93 9.28
CA ALA A 315 13.65 -6.63 10.55
C ALA A 315 13.81 -8.16 10.44
N CYS A 316 13.93 -8.70 9.24
CA CYS A 316 14.00 -10.15 9.03
C CYS A 316 15.42 -10.68 9.36
N PRO A 317 15.58 -11.64 10.28
CA PRO A 317 16.90 -12.21 10.58
C PRO A 317 17.54 -12.91 9.38
N ALA A 318 16.73 -13.56 8.53
CA ALA A 318 17.21 -14.23 7.33
C ALA A 318 17.76 -13.23 6.30
N THR A 319 17.04 -12.13 6.05
CA THR A 319 17.52 -11.07 5.15
C THR A 319 18.79 -10.41 5.68
N GLN A 320 18.86 -10.14 6.99
CA GLN A 320 20.02 -9.48 7.61
C GLN A 320 21.30 -10.31 7.55
N THR A 321 21.17 -11.64 7.53
CA THR A 321 22.29 -12.58 7.40
C THR A 321 22.62 -12.93 5.95
N GLY A 322 22.00 -12.26 4.97
CA GLY A 322 22.30 -12.43 3.55
C GLY A 322 21.65 -13.66 2.88
N LYS A 323 20.70 -14.33 3.55
CA LYS A 323 19.93 -15.42 2.94
C LYS A 323 18.97 -14.90 1.85
N ALA A 324 18.51 -15.80 0.98
CA ALA A 324 17.65 -15.45 -0.15
C ALA A 324 16.32 -14.75 0.23
N LEU A 325 15.76 -15.03 1.41
CA LEU A 325 14.45 -14.50 1.83
C LEU A 325 14.45 -12.97 1.98
N SER A 326 13.55 -12.31 1.27
CA SER A 326 13.07 -10.96 1.56
C SER A 326 11.54 -10.98 1.71
N PRO A 327 10.96 -10.75 2.92
CA PRO A 327 9.51 -10.72 3.10
C PRO A 327 8.81 -9.67 2.23
N ARG A 328 9.51 -8.58 1.86
CA ARG A 328 9.02 -7.62 0.87
C ARG A 328 8.84 -8.27 -0.52
N LEU A 329 9.83 -9.03 -0.98
CA LEU A 329 9.74 -9.71 -2.29
C LEU A 329 8.61 -10.73 -2.34
N ILE A 330 8.34 -11.45 -1.24
CA ILE A 330 7.19 -12.37 -1.17
C ILE A 330 5.90 -11.63 -1.54
N MET A 331 5.67 -10.43 -0.99
CA MET A 331 4.49 -9.64 -1.31
C MET A 331 4.50 -9.14 -2.76
N MET A 332 5.62 -8.60 -3.23
CA MET A 332 5.75 -8.08 -4.59
C MET A 332 5.53 -9.17 -5.63
N LYS A 333 6.22 -10.32 -5.48
CA LYS A 333 6.07 -11.50 -6.34
C LYS A 333 4.63 -12.03 -6.35
N THR A 334 3.96 -12.04 -5.20
CA THR A 334 2.55 -12.42 -5.10
C THR A 334 1.64 -11.44 -5.85
N ARG A 335 1.85 -10.13 -5.71
CA ARG A 335 1.11 -9.11 -6.47
C ARG A 335 1.34 -9.27 -7.96
N ASP A 336 2.60 -9.38 -8.38
CA ASP A 336 2.98 -9.46 -9.79
C ASP A 336 2.38 -10.73 -10.44
N ARG A 337 2.37 -11.87 -9.72
CA ARG A 337 1.66 -13.08 -10.17
C ARG A 337 0.14 -12.88 -10.24
N ALA A 338 -0.46 -12.19 -9.26
CA ALA A 338 -1.89 -11.86 -9.29
C ALA A 338 -2.27 -10.94 -10.45
N GLU A 339 -1.40 -10.00 -10.83
CA GLU A 339 -1.60 -9.19 -12.01
C GLU A 339 -1.45 -9.98 -13.31
N GLU A 340 -0.46 -10.87 -13.41
CA GLU A 340 -0.24 -11.72 -14.59
C GLU A 340 -1.44 -12.64 -14.85
N VAL A 341 -1.90 -13.35 -13.81
CA VAL A 341 -3.10 -14.20 -13.90
C VAL A 341 -4.33 -13.36 -14.23
N GLY A 342 -4.48 -12.20 -13.59
CA GLY A 342 -5.58 -11.27 -13.85
C GLY A 342 -5.63 -10.74 -15.29
N ARG A 343 -4.50 -10.74 -16.01
CA ARG A 343 -4.41 -10.35 -17.43
C ARG A 343 -4.58 -11.53 -18.39
N GLY A 344 -4.73 -12.76 -17.88
CA GLY A 344 -4.82 -13.97 -18.68
C GLY A 344 -3.47 -14.43 -19.26
N GLN A 345 -2.35 -14.02 -18.65
CA GLN A 345 -0.98 -14.32 -19.13
C GLN A 345 -0.29 -15.43 -18.31
N ALA A 346 -1.08 -16.32 -17.70
CA ALA A 346 -0.62 -17.22 -16.64
C ALA A 346 0.17 -18.46 -17.11
N GLU A 347 0.34 -18.67 -18.41
CA GLU A 347 0.68 -19.98 -19.00
C GLU A 347 1.96 -20.60 -18.42
N GLY A 348 1.79 -21.80 -17.84
CA GLY A 348 2.86 -22.69 -17.40
C GLY A 348 3.61 -22.32 -16.13
N LYS A 349 3.36 -21.14 -15.54
CA LYS A 349 4.05 -20.68 -14.32
C LYS A 349 3.18 -20.80 -13.08
N THR A 350 3.79 -20.90 -11.90
CA THR A 350 3.13 -20.85 -10.60
C THR A 350 3.83 -19.89 -9.63
N LEU A 351 3.13 -19.39 -8.61
CA LEU A 351 3.77 -18.60 -7.56
C LEU A 351 4.95 -19.34 -6.90
N LEU A 352 4.79 -20.64 -6.65
CA LEU A 352 5.87 -21.52 -6.19
C LEU A 352 6.85 -21.84 -7.33
N ARG A 353 8.15 -21.79 -7.03
CA ARG A 353 9.32 -22.04 -7.91
C ARG A 353 9.56 -21.01 -9.02
N ASP A 354 8.55 -20.59 -9.79
CA ASP A 354 8.78 -19.59 -10.87
C ASP A 354 8.96 -18.18 -10.32
N TYR A 355 8.22 -17.83 -9.26
CA TYR A 355 8.32 -16.53 -8.60
C TYR A 355 9.04 -16.64 -7.27
N ILE A 356 8.56 -17.50 -6.37
CA ILE A 356 9.09 -17.68 -5.01
C ILE A 356 9.78 -19.04 -4.93
N THR A 357 11.08 -19.01 -4.70
CA THR A 357 11.92 -20.20 -4.64
C THR A 357 11.76 -20.97 -3.31
N GLU A 358 12.05 -22.27 -3.32
CA GLU A 358 12.06 -23.06 -2.08
C GLU A 358 13.11 -22.56 -1.07
N GLU A 359 14.23 -22.03 -1.54
CA GLU A 359 15.28 -21.45 -0.67
C GLU A 359 14.74 -20.24 0.10
N GLU A 360 14.01 -19.34 -0.56
CA GLU A 360 13.33 -18.21 0.10
C GLU A 360 12.35 -18.71 1.18
N LEU A 361 11.59 -19.76 0.89
CA LEU A 361 10.61 -20.32 1.83
C LEU A 361 11.27 -20.98 3.04
N ARG A 362 12.31 -21.80 2.81
CA ARG A 362 13.04 -22.54 3.86
C ARG A 362 13.89 -21.63 4.74
N ALA A 363 14.34 -20.48 4.22
CA ALA A 363 15.07 -19.50 5.02
C ALA A 363 14.21 -18.81 6.10
N CYS A 364 12.88 -18.91 6.04
CA CYS A 364 11.98 -18.30 7.02
C CYS A 364 11.99 -19.04 8.37
N THR A 365 12.41 -18.34 9.43
CA THR A 365 12.42 -18.87 10.81
C THR A 365 11.07 -18.75 11.53
N THR A 366 10.03 -18.25 10.85
CA THR A 366 8.68 -18.05 11.43
C THR A 366 8.60 -17.11 12.66
N CYS A 367 9.65 -16.32 12.91
CA CYS A 367 9.76 -15.40 14.06
C CYS A 367 8.79 -14.20 14.08
N ASN A 368 7.99 -14.02 13.02
CA ASN A 368 6.94 -13.00 12.92
C ASN A 368 7.38 -11.50 12.94
N ALA A 369 8.69 -11.21 12.89
CA ALA A 369 9.21 -9.85 12.86
C ALA A 369 8.66 -9.01 11.68
N CYS A 370 8.49 -9.62 10.51
CA CYS A 370 7.98 -8.95 9.31
C CYS A 370 6.55 -8.41 9.47
N VAL A 371 5.67 -9.16 10.12
CA VAL A 371 4.26 -8.78 10.35
C VAL A 371 4.18 -7.70 11.44
N GLN A 372 5.05 -7.79 12.45
CA GLN A 372 5.13 -6.79 13.50
C GLN A 372 5.53 -5.41 12.96
N GLU A 373 6.55 -5.36 12.11
CA GLU A 373 7.12 -4.11 11.60
C GLU A 373 6.38 -3.52 10.41
N CYS A 374 5.42 -4.26 9.83
CA CYS A 374 4.64 -3.77 8.71
C CYS A 374 3.72 -2.62 9.12
N PRO A 375 3.89 -1.40 8.56
CA PRO A 375 3.11 -0.22 8.95
C PRO A 375 1.64 -0.32 8.53
N VAL A 376 1.35 -1.03 7.44
CA VAL A 376 -0.01 -1.25 6.90
C VAL A 376 -0.56 -2.64 7.25
N SER A 377 0.03 -3.32 8.25
CA SER A 377 -0.48 -4.57 8.84
C SER A 377 -0.63 -5.77 7.88
N ILE A 378 0.27 -5.86 6.90
CA ILE A 378 0.38 -7.02 6.00
C ILE A 378 1.03 -8.22 6.69
N ASN A 379 0.62 -9.44 6.29
CA ASN A 379 1.16 -10.69 6.78
C ASN A 379 1.87 -11.53 5.69
N PRO A 380 3.16 -11.27 5.38
CA PRO A 380 3.93 -12.10 4.44
C PRO A 380 4.17 -13.53 4.96
N LEU A 381 4.19 -13.71 6.29
CA LEU A 381 4.42 -15.01 6.93
C LEU A 381 3.31 -16.00 6.58
N HIS A 382 2.05 -15.55 6.48
CA HIS A 382 0.94 -16.41 6.10
C HIS A 382 1.15 -17.06 4.72
N ILE A 383 1.56 -16.27 3.72
CA ILE A 383 1.85 -16.78 2.37
C ILE A 383 2.97 -17.82 2.42
N ILE A 384 4.07 -17.52 3.14
CA ILE A 384 5.20 -18.44 3.30
C ILE A 384 4.74 -19.76 3.95
N LEU A 385 3.91 -19.71 4.99
CA LEU A 385 3.42 -20.91 5.66
C LEU A 385 2.54 -21.76 4.75
N GLN A 386 1.64 -21.14 3.96
CA GLN A 386 0.81 -21.88 3.00
C GLN A 386 1.67 -22.57 1.93
N MET A 387 2.68 -21.88 1.39
CA MET A 387 3.58 -22.50 0.41
C MET A 387 4.45 -23.62 1.01
N ARG A 388 4.92 -23.45 2.25
CA ARG A 388 5.63 -24.52 2.99
C ARG A 388 4.74 -25.73 3.24
N ARG A 389 3.45 -25.52 3.55
CA ARG A 389 2.47 -26.62 3.70
C ARG A 389 2.32 -27.38 2.39
N HIS A 390 2.21 -26.69 1.26
CA HIS A 390 2.12 -27.34 -0.04
C HIS A 390 3.34 -28.22 -0.33
N LEU A 391 4.55 -27.66 -0.14
CA LEU A 391 5.79 -28.42 -0.33
C LEU A 391 5.82 -29.70 0.49
N VAL A 392 5.44 -29.66 1.76
CA VAL A 392 5.53 -30.83 2.66
C VAL A 392 4.39 -31.81 2.45
N MET A 393 3.15 -31.32 2.39
CA MET A 393 1.95 -32.16 2.44
C MET A 393 1.48 -32.66 1.08
N GLU A 394 1.72 -31.90 0.01
CA GLU A 394 1.27 -32.27 -1.36
C GLU A 394 2.40 -32.85 -2.20
N GLU A 395 3.63 -32.36 -2.02
CA GLU A 395 4.78 -32.75 -2.85
C GLU A 395 5.82 -33.58 -2.10
N SER A 396 5.62 -33.86 -0.81
CA SER A 396 6.57 -34.57 0.05
C SER A 396 8.00 -33.99 0.02
N SER A 397 8.12 -32.70 -0.28
CA SER A 397 9.36 -31.96 -0.48
C SER A 397 9.83 -31.29 0.82
N ALA A 398 10.25 -32.13 1.77
CA ALA A 398 10.91 -31.71 3.00
C ALA A 398 12.41 -32.08 2.99
N PRO A 399 13.28 -31.26 3.61
CA PRO A 399 14.67 -31.64 3.87
C PRO A 399 14.76 -32.99 4.61
N GLN A 400 15.78 -33.78 4.32
CA GLN A 400 15.93 -35.13 4.89
C GLN A 400 15.99 -35.10 6.43
N GLU A 401 16.58 -34.05 6.99
CA GLU A 401 16.66 -33.82 8.43
C GLU A 401 15.27 -33.62 9.05
N TRP A 402 14.34 -33.01 8.32
CA TRP A 402 12.96 -32.83 8.78
C TRP A 402 12.18 -34.14 8.67
N ASN A 403 12.40 -34.93 7.62
CA ASN A 403 11.78 -36.26 7.49
C ASN A 403 12.18 -37.17 8.65
N MET A 404 13.47 -37.18 9.03
CA MET A 404 13.93 -37.91 10.20
C MET A 404 13.25 -37.43 11.48
N MET A 405 13.11 -36.11 11.65
CA MET A 405 12.40 -35.54 12.80
C MET A 405 10.92 -35.94 12.80
N PHE A 406 10.22 -35.89 11.66
CA PHE A 406 8.82 -36.29 11.55
C PHE A 406 8.63 -37.76 11.93
N SER A 407 9.46 -38.66 11.40
CA SER A 407 9.42 -40.07 11.78
C SER A 407 9.74 -40.29 13.26
N ASN A 408 10.66 -39.52 13.86
CA ASN A 408 10.91 -39.63 15.30
C ASN A 408 9.72 -39.17 16.14
N ILE A 409 9.04 -38.08 15.74
CA ILE A 409 7.85 -37.57 16.43
C ILE A 409 6.73 -38.61 16.34
N GLU A 410 6.52 -39.19 15.16
CA GLU A 410 5.49 -40.21 14.93
C GLU A 410 5.73 -41.48 15.75
N ASN A 411 6.96 -41.98 15.79
CA ASN A 411 7.27 -43.26 16.45
C ASN A 411 7.58 -43.14 17.95
N ASN A 412 8.21 -42.05 18.38
CA ASN A 412 8.75 -41.90 19.75
C ASN A 412 8.11 -40.76 20.54
N MET A 413 7.21 -39.98 19.93
CA MET A 413 6.68 -38.73 20.51
C MET A 413 7.79 -37.74 20.92
N ALA A 414 8.94 -37.80 20.26
CA ALA A 414 10.12 -36.97 20.51
C ALA A 414 10.74 -36.50 19.18
N PRO A 415 11.20 -35.24 19.05
CA PRO A 415 11.79 -34.73 17.80
C PRO A 415 13.15 -35.38 17.46
N TRP A 416 13.85 -35.88 18.47
CA TRP A 416 15.08 -36.64 18.31
C TRP A 416 14.86 -38.10 18.70
N LYS A 417 15.85 -38.95 18.39
CA LYS A 417 15.81 -40.39 18.68
C LYS A 417 16.06 -40.66 20.18
N PHE A 418 15.19 -40.15 21.04
CA PHE A 418 15.13 -40.44 22.46
C PHE A 418 14.14 -41.58 22.73
N SER A 419 14.34 -42.28 23.84
CA SER A 419 13.27 -43.10 24.41
C SER A 419 12.06 -42.21 24.73
N PRO A 420 10.81 -42.67 24.59
CA PRO A 420 9.64 -41.95 25.07
C PRO A 420 9.76 -41.50 26.54
N ASP A 421 10.48 -42.25 27.38
CA ASP A 421 10.74 -41.90 28.79
C ASP A 421 11.66 -40.69 28.94
N ASP A 422 12.57 -40.48 27.99
CA ASP A 422 13.55 -39.39 27.99
C ASP A 422 13.11 -38.21 27.12
N ARG A 423 11.87 -38.21 26.61
CA ARG A 423 11.39 -37.23 25.62
C ARG A 423 11.43 -35.78 26.09
N ASP A 424 11.50 -35.53 27.41
CA ASP A 424 11.57 -34.20 28.02
C ASP A 424 13.02 -33.78 28.38
N ALA A 425 14.00 -34.67 28.20
CA ALA A 425 15.39 -34.43 28.60
C ALA A 425 16.03 -33.23 27.87
N TRP A 426 15.56 -32.90 26.66
CA TRP A 426 16.04 -31.75 25.89
C TRP A 426 15.73 -30.39 26.53
N ILE A 427 14.77 -30.31 27.46
CA ILE A 427 14.43 -29.07 28.18
C ILE A 427 15.44 -28.78 29.30
N GLN A 428 16.19 -29.79 29.74
CA GLN A 428 17.18 -29.67 30.82
C GLN A 428 18.58 -29.27 30.33
N GLN A 429 18.79 -29.18 29.01
CA GLN A 429 20.03 -28.69 28.38
C GLN A 429 19.86 -27.22 27.99
#